data_AF-A0A3D4FKQ5-F1
#
_entry.id   AF-A0A3D4FKQ5-F1
#
_cell.length_a   1.000
_cell.length_b   1.000
_cell.length_c   1.000
_cell.angle_alpha   90.00
_cell.angle_beta   90.00
_cell.angle_gamma   90.00
#
_symmetry.space_group_name_H-M   'P 1'
#
loop_
_entity.id
_entity.type
_entity.pdbx_description
1 polymer ?
#
loop_
_entity_poly.entity_id
_entity_poly.type
_entity_poly.pdbx_seq_one_letter_code
_entity_poly.pdbx_strand_id
1 'polypeptide(L)'
;MIHEIINTNTENEFINFEMKAINSITEHKQYHGARIKMIGVIGNTRTPFGIDIGVGDIIIPKPNKRKLEVLLQDFNKPEVLTYSLESTIAEKWDAIIERMEFNSMKKL
;
A
#
# COMPACT_ATOMS: atom_id res chain seq x y z
N MET A 1 -10.57 14.23 -2.95
CA MET A 1 -10.38 12.76 -3.02
C MET A 1 -9.97 12.12 -1.68
N ILE A 2 -8.71 12.07 -1.24
CA ILE A 2 -8.35 11.24 -0.05
C ILE A 2 -8.93 11.78 1.25
N HIS A 3 -8.98 13.10 1.41
CA HIS A 3 -9.70 13.72 2.52
C HIS A 3 -11.19 13.37 2.52
N GLU A 4 -11.82 13.12 1.37
CA GLU A 4 -13.23 12.69 1.32
C GLU A 4 -13.37 11.21 1.70
N ILE A 5 -12.43 10.36 1.27
CA ILE A 5 -12.43 8.93 1.59
C ILE A 5 -12.33 8.72 3.10
N ILE A 6 -11.38 9.39 3.77
CA ILE A 6 -11.19 9.22 5.23
C ILE A 6 -12.34 9.79 6.07
N ASN A 7 -13.13 10.72 5.50
CA ASN A 7 -14.29 11.32 6.14
C ASN A 7 -15.61 10.69 5.66
N THR A 8 -15.55 9.61 4.88
CA THR A 8 -16.74 8.90 4.44
C THR A 8 -17.42 8.28 5.66
N ASN A 9 -18.73 8.47 5.79
CA ASN A 9 -19.48 7.87 6.89
C ASN A 9 -19.49 6.34 6.73
N THR A 10 -18.91 5.64 7.70
CA THR A 10 -18.85 4.18 7.73
C THR A 10 -19.81 3.56 8.74
N GLU A 11 -20.69 4.36 9.35
CA GLU A 11 -21.58 3.94 10.46
C GLU A 11 -20.80 3.36 11.67
N ASN A 12 -19.49 3.61 11.73
CA ASN A 12 -18.59 3.13 12.76
C ASN A 12 -17.99 4.33 13.50
N GLU A 13 -18.31 4.45 14.79
CA GLU A 13 -17.83 5.56 15.63
C GLU A 13 -16.47 5.27 16.30
N PHE A 14 -15.99 4.03 16.21
CA PHE A 14 -14.81 3.55 16.93
C PHE A 14 -13.51 3.66 16.12
N ILE A 15 -13.61 3.80 14.80
CA ILE A 15 -12.47 3.88 13.90
C ILE A 15 -12.43 5.25 13.22
N ASN A 16 -11.34 5.97 13.43
CA ASN A 16 -11.07 7.25 12.78
C ASN A 16 -9.70 7.24 12.10
N PHE A 17 -9.54 8.05 11.06
CA PHE A 17 -8.27 8.20 10.36
C PHE A 17 -7.82 9.66 10.38
N GLU A 18 -6.56 9.88 10.74
CA GLU A 18 -5.92 11.19 10.69
C GLU A 18 -4.83 11.20 9.63
N MET A 19 -4.93 12.12 8.68
CA MET A 19 -3.87 12.35 7.70
C MET A 19 -2.76 13.22 8.31
N LYS A 20 -1.50 12.81 8.17
CA LYS A 20 -0.35 13.52 8.75
C LYS A 20 0.51 14.23 7.74
N ALA A 21 0.83 13.60 6.63
CA ALA A 21 1.65 14.19 5.58
C ALA A 21 1.43 13.50 4.24
N ILE A 22 1.69 14.23 3.16
CA ILE A 22 1.89 13.67 1.81
C ILE A 22 3.33 13.96 1.42
N ASN A 23 4.05 12.92 1.04
CA ASN A 23 5.41 13.03 0.56
C ASN A 23 5.47 12.48 -0.86
N SER A 24 6.31 13.07 -1.72
CA SER A 24 6.65 12.45 -3.00
C SER A 24 7.46 11.18 -2.74
N ILE A 25 7.15 10.12 -3.49
CA ILE A 25 8.00 8.92 -3.55
C ILE A 25 8.92 9.13 -4.73
N THR A 26 10.15 9.56 -4.47
CA THR A 26 11.17 9.74 -5.50
C THR A 26 12.37 8.91 -5.11
N GLU A 27 12.39 7.64 -5.47
CA GLU A 27 13.57 6.78 -5.31
C GLU A 27 13.42 5.57 -6.25
N HIS A 28 14.15 5.62 -7.37
CA HIS A 28 14.53 4.51 -8.25
C HIS A 28 13.53 3.88 -9.24
N LYS A 29 12.24 4.28 -9.31
CA LYS A 29 11.34 3.82 -10.39
C LYS A 29 10.95 4.95 -11.34
N GLN A 30 10.69 4.59 -12.60
CA GLN A 30 10.36 5.46 -13.74
C GLN A 30 9.07 6.30 -13.56
N TYR A 31 8.43 6.25 -12.39
CA TYR A 31 7.08 6.74 -12.14
C TYR A 31 7.00 7.63 -10.90
N HIS A 32 6.26 8.73 -11.04
CA HIS A 32 5.98 9.68 -9.95
C HIS A 32 4.90 9.09 -9.02
N GLY A 33 5.17 9.03 -7.72
CA GLY A 33 4.20 8.51 -6.74
C GLY A 33 4.07 9.41 -5.52
N ALA A 34 3.05 9.17 -4.70
CA ALA A 34 2.82 9.87 -3.44
C ALA A 34 2.67 8.86 -2.29
N ARG A 35 3.38 9.11 -1.19
CA ARG A 35 3.24 8.39 0.07
C ARG A 35 2.46 9.25 1.04
N ILE A 36 1.38 8.70 1.56
CA ILE A 36 0.50 9.36 2.51
C ILE A 36 0.73 8.74 3.87
N LYS A 37 1.20 9.54 4.82
CA LYS A 37 1.34 9.13 6.21
C LYS A 37 0.03 9.37 6.95
N MET A 38 -0.48 8.35 7.60
CA MET A 38 -1.75 8.40 8.33
C MET A 38 -1.62 7.78 9.72
N ILE A 39 -2.57 8.10 10.59
CA ILE A 39 -2.78 7.44 11.87
C ILE A 39 -4.19 6.86 11.86
N GLY A 40 -4.28 5.55 12.08
CA GLY A 40 -5.55 4.89 12.40
C GLY A 40 -5.77 4.96 13.90
N VAL A 41 -6.93 5.45 14.31
CA VAL A 41 -7.36 5.54 15.70
C VAL A 41 -8.47 4.51 15.90
N ILE A 42 -8.24 3.52 16.76
CA ILE A 42 -9.21 2.49 17.12
C ILE A 42 -9.35 2.50 18.64
N GLY A 43 -10.48 3.00 19.15
CA GLY A 43 -10.62 3.31 20.57
C GLY A 43 -9.51 4.24 21.06
N ASN A 44 -8.69 3.79 22.01
CA ASN A 44 -7.56 4.57 22.55
C ASN A 44 -6.22 4.30 21.83
N THR A 45 -6.18 3.36 20.89
CA THR A 45 -4.95 2.99 20.18
C THR A 45 -4.74 3.88 18.96
N ARG A 46 -3.50 4.36 18.77
CA ARG A 46 -3.08 5.17 17.63
C ARG A 46 -1.99 4.45 16.86
N THR A 47 -2.32 3.95 15.67
CA THR A 47 -1.41 3.16 14.84
C THR A 47 -0.98 3.96 13.61
N PRO A 48 0.29 4.39 13.52
CA PRO A 48 0.80 5.05 12.32
C PRO A 48 0.97 4.04 11.18
N PHE A 49 0.57 4.41 9.96
CA PHE A 49 0.80 3.62 8.75
C PHE A 49 0.93 4.52 7.51
N GLY A 50 1.41 3.94 6.41
CA GLY A 50 1.60 4.62 5.13
C GLY A 50 0.79 3.97 4.01
N ILE A 51 0.26 4.79 3.09
CA ILE A 51 -0.32 4.33 1.82
C ILE A 51 0.53 4.92 0.69
N ASP A 52 0.99 4.05 -0.20
CA ASP A 52 1.75 4.43 -1.38
C ASP A 52 0.84 4.40 -2.60
N ILE A 53 0.89 5.47 -3.39
CA ILE A 53 0.15 5.61 -4.63
C ILE A 53 1.18 5.79 -5.74
N GLY A 54 1.29 4.80 -6.61
CA GLY A 54 2.05 4.87 -7.86
C GLY A 54 1.11 5.04 -9.06
N VAL A 55 1.59 5.69 -10.12
CA VAL A 55 0.88 5.81 -11.40
C VAL A 55 1.79 5.42 -12.55
N GLY A 56 1.22 4.82 -13.61
CA GLY A 56 1.97 4.49 -14.83
C GLY A 56 2.49 3.05 -14.90
N ASP A 57 2.36 2.26 -13.83
CA ASP A 57 2.71 0.83 -13.85
C ASP A 57 1.73 0.02 -14.70
N ILE A 58 2.28 -0.81 -15.59
CA ILE A 58 1.51 -1.76 -16.40
C ILE A 58 1.36 -3.06 -15.62
N ILE A 59 0.13 -3.42 -15.25
CA ILE A 59 -0.16 -4.62 -14.47
C ILE A 59 -0.34 -5.83 -15.41
N ILE A 60 0.65 -6.71 -15.45
CA ILE A 60 0.63 -7.96 -16.23
C ILE A 60 1.10 -9.14 -15.36
N PRO A 61 0.35 -10.27 -15.36
CA PRO A 61 -0.99 -10.46 -15.92
C PRO A 61 -2.04 -9.59 -15.19
N LYS A 62 -3.28 -9.57 -15.71
CA LYS A 62 -4.36 -8.71 -15.19
C LYS A 62 -4.54 -8.88 -13.67
N PRO A 63 -4.91 -7.81 -12.95
CA PRO A 63 -5.16 -7.89 -11.52
C PRO A 63 -6.31 -8.84 -11.20
N ASN A 64 -6.21 -9.53 -10.07
CA ASN A 64 -7.21 -10.47 -9.60
C ASN A 64 -7.98 -9.87 -8.42
N LYS A 65 -9.29 -10.12 -8.37
CA LYS A 65 -10.10 -9.78 -7.20
C LYS A 65 -9.82 -10.76 -6.07
N ARG A 66 -9.58 -10.26 -4.87
CA ARG A 66 -9.42 -11.06 -3.66
C ARG A 66 -10.27 -10.49 -2.54
N LYS A 67 -10.91 -11.38 -1.80
CA LYS A 67 -11.56 -11.05 -0.53
C LYS A 67 -10.51 -11.06 0.56
N LEU A 68 -10.39 -9.96 1.30
CA LEU A 68 -9.53 -9.91 2.47
C LEU A 68 -10.30 -10.39 3.69
N GLU A 69 -9.62 -11.14 4.55
CA GLU A 69 -10.14 -11.48 5.86
C GLU A 69 -10.13 -10.23 6.75
N VAL A 70 -11.17 -10.09 7.55
CA VAL A 70 -11.30 -8.99 8.52
C VAL A 70 -10.81 -9.47 9.89
N LEU A 71 -10.17 -8.58 10.64
CA LEU A 71 -9.71 -8.89 11.99
C LEU A 71 -10.78 -8.58 13.05
N LEU A 72 -11.66 -7.62 12.76
CA LEU A 72 -12.74 -7.20 13.66
C LEU A 72 -14.04 -7.90 13.27
N GLN A 73 -14.79 -8.30 14.29
CA GLN A 73 -16.16 -8.79 14.12
C GLN A 73 -17.03 -7.64 13.58
N ASP A 74 -18.12 -7.99 12.90
CA ASP A 74 -19.08 -7.06 12.27
C ASP A 74 -18.58 -6.29 11.02
N PHE A 75 -17.35 -6.55 10.56
CA PHE A 75 -16.87 -6.02 9.28
C PHE A 75 -17.14 -6.98 8.12
N ASN A 76 -17.62 -6.44 7.01
CA ASN A 76 -17.72 -7.19 5.77
C ASN A 76 -16.34 -7.40 5.16
N LYS A 77 -16.07 -8.61 4.65
CA LYS A 77 -14.83 -8.92 3.92
C LYS A 77 -14.74 -8.04 2.67
N PRO A 78 -13.79 -7.10 2.58
CA PRO A 78 -13.70 -6.22 1.43
C PRO A 78 -13.15 -7.02 0.24
N GLU A 79 -13.66 -6.72 -0.94
CA GLU A 79 -13.12 -7.21 -2.21
C GLU A 79 -12.20 -6.14 -2.80
N VAL A 80 -10.93 -6.48 -2.97
CA VAL A 80 -9.92 -5.57 -3.51
C VAL A 80 -9.25 -6.20 -4.73
N LEU A 81 -8.77 -5.36 -5.64
CA LEU A 81 -7.88 -5.79 -6.70
C LEU A 81 -6.48 -5.98 -6.14
N THR A 82 -5.87 -7.12 -6.44
CA THR A 82 -4.49 -7.42 -6.08
C THR A 82 -3.70 -7.78 -7.32
N TYR A 83 -2.39 -7.57 -7.25
CA TYR A 83 -1.47 -8.19 -8.19
C TYR A 83 -1.68 -9.69 -8.26
N SER A 84 -1.41 -10.25 -9.43
CA SER A 84 -1.35 -11.69 -9.61
C SER A 84 -0.21 -12.27 -8.76
N LEU A 85 -0.25 -13.58 -8.50
CA LEU A 85 0.83 -14.24 -7.77
C LEU A 85 2.13 -14.15 -8.58
N GLU A 86 2.00 -14.29 -9.90
CA GLU A 86 3.05 -14.24 -10.90
C GLU A 86 3.76 -12.88 -10.90
N SER A 87 3.01 -11.77 -10.98
CA SER A 87 3.58 -10.41 -10.90
C SER A 87 4.27 -10.17 -9.56
N THR A 88 3.63 -10.63 -8.47
CA THR A 88 4.19 -10.47 -7.11
C THR A 88 5.51 -11.23 -6.96
N ILE A 89 5.60 -12.44 -7.52
CA ILE A 89 6.81 -13.24 -7.52
C ILE A 89 7.87 -12.57 -8.40
N ALA A 90 7.54 -12.18 -9.63
CA ALA A 90 8.46 -11.54 -10.57
C ALA A 90 9.09 -10.27 -10.01
N GLU A 91 8.30 -9.35 -9.44
CA GLU A 91 8.80 -8.13 -8.81
C GLU A 91 9.72 -8.40 -7.62
N LYS A 92 9.40 -9.40 -6.79
CA LYS A 92 10.24 -9.78 -5.66
C LYS A 92 11.57 -10.37 -6.12
N TRP A 93 11.57 -11.18 -7.18
CA TRP A 93 12.80 -11.72 -7.77
C TRP A 93 13.67 -10.63 -8.37
N ASP A 94 13.08 -9.71 -9.13
CA ASP A 94 13.77 -8.56 -9.73
C ASP A 94 14.46 -7.71 -8.66
N ALA A 95 13.72 -7.37 -7.59
CA ALA A 95 14.27 -6.62 -6.45
C ALA A 95 15.39 -7.38 -5.70
N ILE A 96 15.35 -8.72 -5.66
CA ILE A 96 16.43 -9.54 -5.09
C ILE A 96 17.68 -9.46 -5.98
N ILE A 97 17.52 -9.59 -7.30
CA ILE A 97 18.62 -9.52 -8.27
C ILE A 97 19.27 -8.14 -8.23
N GLU A 98 18.49 -7.06 -8.32
CA GLU A 98 19.00 -5.69 -8.21
C GLU A 98 19.81 -5.52 -6.92
N ARG A 99 19.27 -5.94 -5.77
CA ARG A 99 19.98 -5.85 -4.48
C ARG A 99 21.24 -6.70 -4.43
N MET A 100 21.29 -7.84 -5.11
CA MET A 100 22.50 -8.67 -5.19
C MET A 100 23.57 -7.97 -6.03
N GLU A 101 23.24 -7.43 -7.20
CA GLU A 101 24.17 -6.69 -8.06
C GLU A 101 24.75 -5.47 -7.32
N PHE A 102 23.91 -4.72 -6.59
CA PHE A 102 24.35 -3.59 -5.76
C PHE A 102 25.25 -4.02 -4.58
N ASN A 103 25.04 -5.20 -3.99
CA ASN A 103 25.89 -5.71 -2.91
C ASN A 103 27.21 -6.31 -3.42
N SER A 104 27.24 -6.86 -4.63
CA SER A 104 28.46 -7.38 -5.25
C SER A 104 29.41 -6.29 -5.73
N MET A 105 28.90 -5.11 -6.14
CA MET A 105 29.72 -3.92 -6.46
C MET A 105 30.24 -3.14 -5.24
N LYS A 106 30.44 -3.82 -4.10
CA LYS A 106 31.21 -3.30 -2.95
C LYS A 106 32.47 -4.10 -2.62
N LYS A 107 32.96 -4.89 -3.57
CA LYS A 107 34.25 -5.56 -3.43
C LYS A 107 34.97 -5.70 -4.77
N LEU A 108 35.66 -4.62 -5.16
CA LEU A 108 37.01 -4.60 -5.74
C LEU A 108 37.47 -3.15 -5.85
#